data_AF-A0A1B9ACN9-F1
#
_entry.id   AF-A0A1B9ACN9-F1
#
_cell.length_a   1.000
_cell.length_b   1.000
_cell.length_c   1.000
_cell.angle_alpha   90.00
_cell.angle_beta   90.00
_cell.angle_gamma   90.00
#
_symmetry.space_group_name_H-M   'P 1'
#
loop_
_entity.id
_entity.type
_entity.pdbx_description
1 polymer ?
#
loop_
_entity_poly.entity_id
_entity_poly.type
_entity_poly.pdbx_seq_one_letter_code
_entity_poly.pdbx_strand_id
1 'polypeptide(L)' 'MKPYIHKFFLYLLLFFTLNLIVNALFKSSLHVGTAFSVALGMSLGITYSVYRSSRKKKLL' A
#
# COMPACT_ATOMS: atom_id res chain seq x y z
N MET A 1 10.55 1.67 -16.06
CA MET A 1 9.32 1.19 -15.39
C MET A 1 8.28 2.30 -15.38
N LYS A 2 6.98 2.01 -15.61
CA LYS A 2 5.91 3.03 -15.57
C LYS A 2 5.88 3.69 -14.18
N PRO A 3 5.70 5.02 -14.06
CA PRO A 3 5.83 5.76 -12.78
C PRO A 3 4.88 5.28 -11.67
N TYR A 4 3.80 4.60 -12.03
CA TYR A 4 2.81 4.04 -11.11
C TYR A 4 3.37 2.88 -10.27
N ILE A 5 4.29 2.08 -10.84
CA ILE A 5 4.89 0.93 -10.14
C ILE A 5 5.81 1.41 -9.02
N HIS A 6 6.56 2.50 -9.25
CA HIS A 6 7.43 3.08 -8.22
C HIS A 6 6.63 3.61 -7.03
N LYS A 7 5.52 4.32 -7.31
CA LYS A 7 4.62 4.81 -6.26
C LYS A 7 3.98 3.66 -5.49
N PHE A 8 3.56 2.60 -6.18
CA PHE A 8 3.01 1.40 -5.54
C PHE A 8 3.99 0.79 -4.54
N PHE A 9 5.24 0.55 -4.94
CA PHE A 9 6.26 -0.01 -4.05
C PHE A 9 6.56 0.90 -2.86
N LEU A 10 6.58 2.22 -3.05
CA LEU A 10 6.81 3.18 -1.99
C LEU A 10 5.68 3.15 -0.94
N TYR A 11 4.42 3.13 -1.39
CA TYR A 11 3.27 2.97 -0.49
C TYR A 11 3.29 1.61 0.21
N LEU A 12 3.62 0.54 -0.50
CA LEU A 12 3.70 -0.80 0.06
C LEU A 12 4.75 -0.86 1.17
N LEU A 13 5.95 -0.33 0.93
CA LEU A 13 7.04 -0.32 1.90
C LEU A 13 6.70 0.53 3.13
N LEU A 14 6.07 1.70 2.92
CA LEU A 14 5.66 2.61 3.98
C LEU A 14 4.59 1.97 4.87
N PHE A 15 3.51 1.45 4.27
CA PHE A 15 2.44 0.79 5.02
C PHE A 15 2.94 -0.48 5.71
N PHE A 16 3.78 -1.27 5.05
CA PHE A 16 4.32 -2.49 5.63
C PHE A 16 5.20 -2.20 6.85
N THR A 17 6.13 -1.25 6.73
CA THR A 17 7.05 -0.90 7.82
C THR A 17 6.30 -0.28 9.01
N LEU A 18 5.37 0.64 8.77
CA LEU A 18 4.54 1.23 9.83
C LEU A 18 3.72 0.17 10.55
N ASN A 19 3.12 -0.76 9.81
CA ASN A 19 2.29 -1.81 10.40
C ASN A 19 3.15 -2.82 11.19
N LEU A 20 4.38 -3.09 10.75
CA LEU A 20 5.34 -3.90 11.49
C LEU A 20 5.75 -3.22 12.81
N ILE A 21 6.04 -1.92 12.78
CA ILE A 21 6.42 -1.14 13.96
C ILE A 21 5.26 -1.15 14.98
N VAL A 22 4.03 -0.90 14.53
CA VAL A 22 2.85 -0.93 15.40
C VAL A 22 2.63 -2.33 15.98
N ASN A 23 2.73 -3.39 15.17
CA ASN A 23 2.64 -4.75 15.71
C ASN A 23 3.76 -5.08 16.70
N ALA A 24 4.99 -4.62 16.46
CA ALA A 24 6.11 -4.83 17.37
C ALA A 24 5.90 -4.13 18.73
N LEU A 25 5.29 -2.95 18.72
CA LEU A 25 5.07 -2.14 19.92
C LEU A 25 3.85 -2.61 20.73
N PHE A 26 2.80 -3.09 20.07
CA PHE A 26 1.50 -3.37 20.72
C PHE A 26 1.12 -4.85 20.78
N LYS A 27 1.80 -5.73 20.04
CA LYS A 27 1.51 -7.18 20.04
C LYS A 27 2.71 -8.02 20.41
N SER A 28 2.45 -9.10 21.13
CA SER A 28 3.43 -10.13 21.48
C SER A 28 3.95 -10.90 20.27
N SER A 29 3.21 -10.85 19.15
CA SER A 29 3.54 -11.52 17.89
C SER A 29 3.47 -10.50 16.74
N LEU A 30 4.47 -10.54 15.86
CA LEU A 30 4.63 -9.58 14.77
C LEU A 30 3.59 -9.72 13.64
N HIS A 31 2.87 -10.84 13.56
CA HIS A 31 1.87 -11.15 12.51
C HIS A 31 2.28 -10.64 11.11
N VAL A 32 3.50 -10.99 10.70
CA VAL A 32 4.14 -10.47 9.48
C VAL A 32 3.29 -10.70 8.22
N GLY A 33 2.67 -11.89 8.09
CA GLY A 33 1.81 -12.21 6.96
C GLY A 33 0.53 -11.35 6.89
N THR A 34 -0.05 -11.03 8.04
CA THR A 34 -1.21 -10.14 8.12
C THR A 34 -0.80 -8.70 7.79
N ALA A 35 0.32 -8.23 8.34
CA ALA A 35 0.84 -6.90 8.05
C ALA A 35 1.16 -6.72 6.55
N PHE A 36 1.73 -7.75 5.92
CA PHE A 36 2.00 -7.78 4.49
C PHE A 36 0.72 -7.75 3.65
N SER A 37 -0.27 -8.59 3.97
CA SER A 37 -1.54 -8.64 3.23
C SER A 37 -2.31 -7.32 3.31
N VAL A 38 -2.32 -6.67 4.47
CA VAL A 38 -2.96 -5.35 4.65
C VAL A 38 -2.24 -4.28 3.83
N ALA A 39 -0.90 -4.24 3.88
CA ALA A 39 -0.11 -3.29 3.11
C ALA A 39 -0.27 -3.49 1.59
N LEU A 40 -0.35 -4.74 1.14
CA LEU A 40 -0.66 -5.09 -0.25
C LEU A 40 -2.06 -4.60 -0.65
N GLY A 41 -3.09 -4.89 0.16
CA GLY A 41 -4.46 -4.48 -0.13
C GLY A 41 -4.60 -2.95 -0.23
N MET A 42 -4.03 -2.21 0.72
CA MET A 42 -4.05 -0.75 0.70
C MET A 42 -3.30 -0.16 -0.50
N SER A 43 -2.08 -0.63 -0.76
CA SER A 43 -1.27 -0.12 -1.88
C SER A 43 -1.93 -0.39 -3.23
N LEU A 44 -2.56 -1.56 -3.42
CA LEU A 44 -3.35 -1.89 -4.60
C LEU A 44 -4.58 -0.99 -4.71
N GLY A 45 -5.33 -0.80 -3.62
CA GLY A 45 -6.52 0.07 -3.60
C GLY A 45 -6.20 1.52 -3.97
N ILE A 46 -5.14 2.08 -3.39
CA ILE A 46 -4.67 3.44 -3.71
C ILE A 46 -4.26 3.53 -5.18
N THR A 47 -3.48 2.58 -5.68
CA THR A 47 -3.00 2.57 -7.07
C THR A 47 -4.16 2.46 -8.05
N TYR A 48 -5.14 1.61 -7.76
CA TYR A 48 -6.36 1.46 -8.55
C TYR A 48 -7.21 2.73 -8.54
N SER A 49 -7.37 3.38 -7.38
CA SER A 49 -8.10 4.64 -7.25
C SER A 49 -7.44 5.76 -8.07
N VAL A 50 -6.12 5.90 -7.98
CA VAL A 50 -5.35 6.86 -8.78
C VAL A 50 -5.50 6.58 -10.27
N TYR A 51 -5.37 5.32 -10.69
CA TYR A 51 -5.55 4.92 -12.09
C TYR A 51 -6.96 5.27 -12.61
N ARG A 52 -8.01 4.95 -11.83
CA ARG A 52 -9.40 5.25 -12.18
C ARG A 52 -9.67 6.75 -12.25
N SER A 53 -9.10 7.52 -11.33
CA SER A 53 -9.23 8.99 -11.30
C SER A 53 -8.52 9.65 -12.50
N SER A 54 -7.33 9.17 -12.87
CA SER A 54 -6.62 9.63 -14.07
C SER A 54 -7.37 9.30 -15.37
N ARG A 55 -8.12 8.19 -15.42
CA ARG A 55 -9.00 7.85 -16.55
C ARG A 55 -10.20 8.81 -16.65
N LYS A 56 -10.81 9.20 -15.51
CA LYS A 56 -11.93 10.15 -15.49
C LYS A 56 -11.55 11.55 -15.97
N LYS A 57 -10.36 12.05 -15.60
CA LYS A 57 -9.86 13.36 -16.07
C LYS A 57 -9.50 13.43 -17.56
N LYS A 58 -9.40 12.28 -18.24
CA LYS A 58 -9.10 12.21 -19.69
C LYS A 58 -10.37 12.17 -20.55
N LEU A 59 -11.55 12.10 -19.92
CA LEU A 59 -12.88 12.00 -20.53
C LEU A 59 -13.73 13.27 -20.29
N LEU A 60 -13.17 14.26 -19.61
CA LEU A 60 -13.69 15.62 -19.41
C LEU A 60 -12.75 16.59 -20.12
#